data_AF-A0A540WI24-F1
#
_entry.id   AF-A0A540WI24-F1
#
_cell.length_a   1.000
_cell.length_b   1.000
_cell.length_c   1.000
_cell.angle_alpha   90.00
_cell.angle_beta   90.00
_cell.angle_gamma   90.00
#
_symmetry.space_group_name_H-M   'P 1'
#
loop_
_entity.id
_entity.type
_entity.pdbx_description
1 polymer ?
#
loop_
_entity_poly.entity_id
_entity_poly.type
_entity_poly.pdbx_seq_one_letter_code
_entity_poly.pdbx_strand_id
1 'polypeptide(L)'
;MVTPTPSPVSTEQVRQRLEDYFGDESFDTAWARSAEQQAKDGVRAALPVPSQLRSVECRASLCRIETEHGDSEQSLTFVRTAFMDPERQVWNAAFVTVRGADSTDDHIVTVTYLAREGVDLPMERLFSPGGG
;
A
#
# COMPACT_ATOMS: atom_id res chain seq x y z
N MET A 1 11.24 5.25 39.65
CA MET A 1 11.07 4.21 38.61
C MET A 1 10.81 4.94 37.31
N VAL A 2 11.75 4.90 36.36
CA VAL A 2 11.56 5.48 35.03
C VAL A 2 10.89 4.40 34.20
N THR A 3 9.60 4.55 33.92
CA THR A 3 8.91 3.70 32.95
C THR A 3 9.55 3.95 31.58
N PRO A 4 10.01 2.92 30.85
CA PRO A 4 10.50 3.12 29.50
C PRO A 4 9.36 3.64 28.63
N THR A 5 9.56 4.79 27.98
CA THR A 5 8.65 5.30 26.96
C THR A 5 8.57 4.25 25.84
N PRO A 6 7.37 3.81 25.41
CA PRO A 6 7.26 2.88 24.29
C PRO A 6 7.94 3.50 23.06
N SER A 7 8.81 2.72 22.43
CA SER A 7 9.46 3.15 21.18
C SER A 7 8.41 3.27 20.08
N PRO A 8 8.53 4.27 19.18
CA PRO A 8 7.61 4.41 18.05
C PRO A 8 7.68 3.16 17.17
N VAL A 9 6.54 2.78 16.59
CA VAL A 9 6.47 1.67 15.63
C VAL A 9 7.30 2.04 14.39
N SER A 10 8.24 1.17 14.02
CA SER A 10 9.06 1.35 12.82
C SER A 10 8.27 1.11 11.54
N THR A 11 8.68 1.71 10.42
CA THR A 11 8.06 1.48 9.10
C THR A 11 8.06 0.00 8.71
N GLU A 12 9.11 -0.73 9.07
CA GLU A 12 9.20 -2.17 8.86
C GLU A 12 8.12 -2.94 9.63
N GLN A 13 7.87 -2.58 10.89
CA GLN A 13 6.76 -3.17 11.66
C GLN A 13 5.39 -2.83 11.07
N VAL A 14 5.19 -1.61 10.57
CA VAL A 14 3.94 -1.23 9.88
C VAL A 14 3.74 -2.07 8.62
N ARG A 15 4.81 -2.25 7.81
CA ARG A 15 4.78 -3.09 6.62
C ARG A 15 4.40 -4.53 6.97
N GLN A 16 5.06 -5.13 7.95
CA GLN A 16 4.76 -6.50 8.39
C GLN A 16 3.30 -6.64 8.83
N ARG A 17 2.78 -5.70 9.62
CA ARG A 17 1.38 -5.72 10.08
C ARG A 17 0.37 -5.57 8.94
N LEU A 18 0.70 -4.81 7.89
CA LEU A 18 -0.12 -4.70 6.69
C LEU A 18 -0.11 -6.01 5.89
N GLU A 19 1.06 -6.62 5.69
CA GLU A 19 1.19 -7.92 5.03
C GLU A 19 0.41 -9.00 5.79
N ASP A 20 0.53 -9.05 7.13
CA ASP A 20 -0.21 -9.98 7.98
C ASP A 20 -1.73 -9.76 7.87
N TYR A 21 -2.17 -8.50 8.00
CA TYR A 21 -3.59 -8.14 7.89
C TYR A 21 -4.16 -8.52 6.51
N PHE A 22 -3.42 -8.23 5.44
CA PHE A 22 -3.80 -8.60 4.08
C PHE A 22 -3.80 -10.13 3.91
N GLY A 23 -2.79 -10.82 4.43
CA GLY A 23 -2.65 -12.27 4.40
C GLY A 23 -3.81 -13.02 5.08
N ASP A 24 -4.38 -12.43 6.12
CA ASP A 24 -5.55 -12.95 6.86
C ASP A 24 -6.89 -12.67 6.16
N GLU A 25 -6.94 -11.76 5.17
CA GLU A 25 -8.21 -11.43 4.51
C GLU A 25 -8.77 -12.62 3.71
N SER A 26 -10.06 -12.86 3.87
CA SER A 26 -10.82 -13.72 2.96
C SER A 26 -10.83 -13.15 1.53
N PHE A 27 -11.05 -14.01 0.53
CA PHE A 27 -11.17 -13.57 -0.86
C PHE A 27 -12.63 -13.38 -1.26
N ASP A 28 -13.07 -12.13 -1.47
CA ASP A 28 -14.38 -11.81 -2.04
C ASP A 28 -14.31 -11.89 -3.57
N THR A 29 -14.66 -13.05 -4.15
CA THR A 29 -14.54 -13.28 -5.60
C THR A 29 -15.28 -12.27 -6.48
N ALA A 30 -16.39 -11.70 -6.00
CA ALA A 30 -17.21 -10.78 -6.78
C ALA A 30 -16.56 -9.39 -6.85
N TRP A 31 -15.99 -8.92 -5.74
CA TRP A 31 -15.32 -7.63 -5.66
C TRP A 31 -13.86 -7.69 -6.13
N ALA A 32 -13.09 -8.67 -5.65
CA ALA A 32 -11.64 -8.76 -5.83
C ALA A 32 -11.23 -8.72 -7.31
N ARG A 33 -11.92 -9.47 -8.18
CA ARG A 33 -11.57 -9.53 -9.61
C ARG A 33 -11.79 -8.21 -10.33
N SER A 34 -12.93 -7.55 -10.08
CA SER A 34 -13.19 -6.23 -10.66
C SER A 34 -12.25 -5.17 -10.10
N ALA A 35 -11.98 -5.24 -8.79
CA ALA A 35 -11.08 -4.32 -8.11
C ALA A 35 -9.63 -4.47 -8.61
N GLU A 36 -9.16 -5.70 -8.82
CA GLU A 36 -7.83 -5.98 -9.35
C GLU A 36 -7.66 -5.40 -10.75
N GLN A 37 -8.64 -5.60 -11.63
CA GLN A 37 -8.59 -5.05 -12.98
C GLN A 37 -8.60 -3.52 -12.97
N GLN A 38 -9.50 -2.91 -12.19
CA GLN A 38 -9.58 -1.46 -12.06
C GLN A 38 -8.28 -0.86 -11.47
N ALA A 39 -7.74 -1.47 -10.42
CA ALA A 39 -6.48 -1.05 -9.80
C ALA A 39 -5.31 -1.17 -10.78
N LYS A 40 -5.23 -2.28 -11.51
CA LYS A 40 -4.20 -2.49 -12.52
C LYS A 40 -4.24 -1.45 -13.64
N ASP A 41 -5.42 -1.12 -14.14
CA ASP A 41 -5.58 -0.14 -15.21
C ASP A 41 -5.26 1.28 -14.72
N GLY A 42 -5.78 1.67 -13.55
CA GLY A 42 -5.51 2.97 -12.94
C GLY A 42 -4.02 3.18 -12.61
N VAL A 43 -3.38 2.17 -12.00
CA VAL A 43 -1.95 2.21 -11.66
C VAL A 43 -1.10 2.33 -12.92
N ARG A 44 -1.40 1.56 -13.97
CA ARG A 44 -0.67 1.65 -15.24
C ARG A 44 -0.80 3.00 -15.91
N ALA A 45 -1.97 3.63 -15.84
CA ALA A 45 -2.19 4.97 -16.39
C ALA A 45 -1.42 6.05 -15.61
N ALA A 46 -1.14 5.82 -14.32
CA ALA A 46 -0.46 6.78 -13.44
C ALA A 46 1.06 6.54 -13.30
N LEU A 47 1.59 5.40 -13.76
CA LEU A 47 3.00 5.06 -13.62
C LEU A 47 3.89 5.95 -14.51
N PRO A 48 4.86 6.68 -13.93
CA PRO A 48 5.84 7.42 -14.71
C PRO A 48 6.84 6.44 -15.35
N VAL A 49 7.34 6.74 -16.55
CA VAL A 49 8.45 5.96 -17.15
C VAL A 49 9.75 6.31 -16.41
N PRO A 50 10.63 5.35 -16.05
CA PRO A 50 10.61 3.90 -16.36
C PRO A 50 10.00 3.00 -15.26
N SER A 51 9.15 3.52 -14.38
CA SER A 51 8.51 2.73 -13.32
C SER A 51 7.61 1.62 -13.87
N GLN A 52 7.47 0.54 -13.11
CA GLN A 52 6.79 -0.68 -13.54
C GLN A 52 5.81 -1.18 -12.48
N LEU A 53 4.70 -1.75 -12.94
CA LEU A 53 3.79 -2.51 -12.11
C LEU A 53 4.31 -3.94 -11.98
N ARG A 54 4.64 -4.38 -10.76
CA ARG A 54 5.08 -5.76 -10.48
C ARG A 54 3.89 -6.68 -10.25
N SER A 55 2.98 -6.30 -9.35
CA SER A 55 1.81 -7.10 -9.02
C SER A 55 0.64 -6.26 -8.52
N VAL A 56 -0.57 -6.79 -8.70
CA VAL A 56 -1.79 -6.33 -8.02
C VAL A 56 -2.51 -7.57 -7.52
N GLU A 57 -2.86 -7.59 -6.24
CA GLU A 57 -3.69 -8.63 -5.63
C GLU A 57 -4.76 -7.95 -4.81
N CYS A 58 -6.03 -8.25 -5.06
CA CYS A 58 -7.14 -7.74 -4.25
C CYS A 58 -7.82 -8.87 -3.48
N ARG A 59 -8.25 -8.60 -2.25
CA ARG A 59 -8.88 -9.58 -1.35
C ARG A 59 -10.32 -9.20 -1.01
N ALA A 60 -10.73 -9.11 0.25
CA ALA A 60 -12.12 -8.75 0.59
C ALA A 60 -12.30 -7.24 0.79
N SER A 61 -11.26 -6.58 1.32
CA SER A 61 -11.28 -5.17 1.68
C SER A 61 -10.06 -4.39 1.24
N LEU A 62 -9.00 -5.06 0.78
CA LEU A 62 -7.77 -4.39 0.35
C LEU A 62 -7.28 -4.88 -1.01
N CYS A 63 -6.55 -4.00 -1.70
CA CYS A 63 -5.67 -4.34 -2.80
C CYS A 63 -4.22 -4.06 -2.40
N ARG A 64 -3.35 -5.06 -2.55
CA ARG A 64 -1.90 -4.97 -2.46
C ARG A 64 -1.34 -4.71 -3.85
N ILE A 65 -0.81 -3.52 -4.06
CA ILE A 65 -0.22 -3.07 -5.32
C ILE A 65 1.28 -2.92 -5.12
N GLU A 66 2.08 -3.54 -5.98
CA GLU A 66 3.53 -3.46 -5.90
C GLU A 66 4.10 -2.82 -7.16
N THR A 67 4.87 -1.76 -6.98
CA THR A 67 5.47 -0.98 -8.07
C THR A 67 6.96 -0.80 -7.84
N GLU A 68 7.71 -0.81 -8.93
CA GLU A 68 9.15 -0.57 -8.96
C GLU A 68 9.44 0.76 -9.63
N HIS A 69 10.32 1.55 -9.03
CA HIS A 69 10.72 2.88 -9.50
C HIS A 69 12.24 3.00 -9.54
N GLY A 70 12.76 3.84 -10.44
CA GLY A 70 14.20 4.07 -10.55
C GLY A 70 14.78 4.88 -9.39
N ASP A 71 13.96 5.69 -8.73
CA ASP A 71 14.36 6.53 -7.60
C ASP A 71 13.17 6.91 -6.71
N SER A 72 13.45 7.58 -5.60
CA SER A 72 12.43 8.02 -4.63
C SER A 72 11.54 9.15 -5.17
N GLU A 73 12.01 9.97 -6.10
CA GLU A 73 11.24 11.06 -6.70
C GLU A 73 10.15 10.51 -7.62
N GLN A 74 10.50 9.51 -8.43
CA GLN A 74 9.56 8.77 -9.29
C GLN A 74 8.50 8.04 -8.46
N SER A 75 8.90 7.40 -7.35
CA SER A 75 7.98 6.76 -6.43
C SER A 75 6.98 7.76 -5.82
N LEU A 76 7.48 8.91 -5.35
CA LEU A 76 6.64 9.97 -4.79
C LEU A 76 5.69 10.56 -5.84
N THR A 77 6.18 10.75 -7.07
CA THR A 77 5.37 11.24 -8.20
C THR A 77 4.24 10.27 -8.50
N PHE A 78 4.55 8.98 -8.58
CA PHE A 78 3.55 7.94 -8.77
C PHE A 78 2.47 7.98 -7.69
N VAL A 79 2.85 8.00 -6.40
CA VAL A 79 1.87 8.02 -5.30
C VAL A 79 0.94 9.23 -5.38
N ARG A 80 1.50 10.42 -5.67
CA ARG A 80 0.73 11.64 -5.84
C ARG A 80 -0.26 11.54 -7.00
N THR A 81 0.20 11.08 -8.16
CA THR A 81 -0.65 10.97 -9.35
C THR A 81 -1.70 9.88 -9.25
N ALA A 82 -1.34 8.70 -8.71
CA ALA A 82 -2.23 7.55 -8.67
C ALA A 82 -3.27 7.60 -7.54
N PHE A 83 -2.94 8.24 -6.41
CA PHE A 83 -3.76 8.13 -5.20
C PHE A 83 -4.11 9.47 -4.54
N MET A 84 -3.45 10.58 -4.88
CA MET A 84 -3.74 11.90 -4.28
C MET A 84 -4.37 12.90 -5.27
N ASP A 85 -4.20 12.70 -6.57
CA ASP A 85 -4.81 13.53 -7.61
C ASP A 85 -6.28 13.12 -7.81
N PRO A 86 -7.26 13.98 -7.47
CA PRO A 86 -8.68 13.63 -7.56
C PRO A 86 -9.16 13.34 -8.99
N GLU A 87 -8.44 13.80 -10.03
CA GLU A 87 -8.79 13.50 -11.43
C GLU A 87 -8.25 12.14 -11.90
N ARG A 88 -7.30 11.56 -11.17
CA ARG A 88 -6.54 10.36 -11.57
C ARG A 88 -6.50 9.27 -10.52
N GLN A 89 -7.16 9.49 -9.38
CA GLN A 89 -7.32 8.51 -8.32
C GLN A 89 -7.91 7.21 -8.89
N VAL A 90 -7.25 6.09 -8.58
CA VAL A 90 -7.74 4.75 -8.93
C VAL A 90 -9.20 4.57 -8.46
N TRP A 91 -9.46 4.96 -7.22
CA TRP A 91 -10.79 5.29 -6.69
C TRP A 91 -10.63 6.06 -5.38
N ASN A 92 -11.73 6.65 -4.89
CA ASN A 92 -11.74 7.44 -3.66
C ASN A 92 -11.75 6.54 -2.41
N ALA A 93 -10.58 6.04 -2.00
CA ALA A 93 -10.42 5.27 -0.78
C ALA A 93 -9.12 5.60 -0.04
N ALA A 94 -9.06 5.17 1.22
CA ALA A 94 -7.86 5.25 2.01
C ALA A 94 -6.76 4.37 1.41
N PHE A 95 -5.52 4.85 1.47
CA PHE A 95 -4.35 4.08 1.07
C PHE A 95 -3.19 4.30 2.03
N VAL A 96 -2.32 3.29 2.11
CA VAL A 96 -1.02 3.40 2.80
C VAL A 96 0.04 2.82 1.88
N THR A 97 1.11 3.60 1.67
CA THR A 97 2.29 3.17 0.91
C THR A 97 3.46 2.95 1.84
N VAL A 98 4.12 1.80 1.70
CA VAL A 98 5.32 1.42 2.44
C VAL A 98 6.42 0.99 1.47
N ARG A 99 7.68 1.11 1.90
CA ARG A 99 8.82 0.59 1.14
C ARG A 99 8.78 -0.94 1.13
N GLY A 100 8.98 -1.56 -0.03
CA GLY A 100 9.06 -3.02 -0.16
C GLY A 100 10.29 -3.59 0.54
N ALA A 101 10.23 -4.85 0.94
CA ALA A 101 11.33 -5.52 1.66
C ALA A 101 12.60 -5.69 0.80
N ASP A 102 12.41 -5.78 -0.51
CA ASP A 102 13.45 -5.95 -1.53
C ASP A 102 13.89 -4.63 -2.16
N SER A 103 13.39 -3.49 -1.63
CA SER A 103 13.75 -2.16 -2.09
C SER A 103 15.21 -1.83 -1.75
N THR A 104 15.95 -1.31 -2.72
CA THR A 104 17.32 -0.81 -2.58
C THR A 104 17.36 0.68 -2.89
N ASP A 105 18.50 1.35 -2.75
CA ASP A 105 18.59 2.78 -3.02
C ASP A 105 18.53 3.11 -4.52
N ASP A 106 18.95 2.17 -5.38
CA ASP A 106 18.91 2.30 -6.85
C ASP A 106 17.63 1.69 -7.47
N HIS A 107 16.88 0.89 -6.71
CA HIS A 107 15.63 0.26 -7.14
C HIS A 107 14.59 0.35 -6.03
N ILE A 108 13.71 1.34 -6.16
CA ILE A 108 12.70 1.61 -5.14
C ILE A 108 11.46 0.77 -5.42
N VAL A 109 11.33 -0.35 -4.71
CA VAL A 109 10.07 -1.09 -4.63
C VAL A 109 9.18 -0.44 -3.57
N THR A 110 7.91 -0.20 -3.94
CA THR A 110 6.86 0.24 -3.02
C THR A 110 5.69 -0.71 -3.05
N VAL A 111 5.08 -0.91 -1.88
CA VAL A 111 3.84 -1.65 -1.71
C VAL A 111 2.78 -0.65 -1.24
N THR A 112 1.72 -0.50 -2.03
CA THR A 112 0.57 0.32 -1.68
C THR A 112 -0.61 -0.57 -1.37
N TYR A 113 -1.16 -0.41 -0.17
CA TYR A 113 -2.40 -1.01 0.26
C TYR A 113 -3.52 -0.02 0.01
N LEU A 114 -4.37 -0.32 -0.95
CA LEU A 114 -5.53 0.49 -1.31
C LEU A 114 -6.78 -0.17 -0.75
N ALA A 115 -7.50 0.53 0.13
CA ALA A 115 -8.74 0.02 0.69
C ALA A 115 -9.85 0.01 -0.36
N ARG A 116 -10.81 -0.89 -0.16
CA ARG A 116 -12.11 -0.83 -0.82
C ARG A 116 -12.80 0.49 -0.47
N GLU A 117 -13.56 1.03 -1.42
CA GLU A 117 -14.34 2.25 -1.18
C GLU A 117 -15.25 2.09 0.04
N GLY A 118 -15.21 3.09 0.93
CA GLY A 118 -15.95 3.09 2.19
C GLY A 118 -15.38 2.20 3.30
N VAL A 119 -14.23 1.54 3.08
CA VAL A 119 -13.53 0.77 4.11
C VAL A 119 -12.36 1.57 4.66
N ASP A 120 -12.31 1.67 5.99
CA ASP A 120 -11.18 2.29 6.69
C ASP A 120 -10.01 1.31 6.83
N LEU A 121 -8.79 1.85 6.79
CA LEU A 121 -7.61 1.08 7.15
C LEU A 121 -7.57 0.84 8.67
N PRO A 122 -7.05 -0.31 9.14
CA PRO A 122 -7.02 -0.64 10.56
C PRO A 122 -5.90 0.11 11.31
N MET A 123 -5.93 1.44 11.30
CA MET A 123 -4.85 2.32 11.77
C MET A 123 -4.43 2.00 13.20
N GLU A 124 -5.39 1.70 14.09
CA GLU A 124 -5.09 1.29 15.46
C GLU A 124 -4.21 0.04 15.53
N ARG A 125 -4.54 -0.99 14.73
CA ARG A 125 -3.75 -2.23 14.66
C ARG A 125 -2.37 -1.99 14.05
N LEU A 126 -2.28 -1.08 13.07
CA LEU A 126 -1.04 -0.76 12.37
C LEU A 126 -0.05 0.01 13.25
N PHE A 127 -0.53 0.96 14.06
CA PHE A 127 0.33 1.87 14.85
C PHE A 127 0.37 1.56 16.35
N SER A 128 -0.37 0.57 16.83
CA SER A 128 -0.29 0.18 18.25
C SER A 128 1.13 -0.24 18.61
N PRO A 129 1.79 0.39 19.60
CA PRO A 129 3.03 -0.15 20.14
C PRO A 129 2.66 -1.51 20.75
N GLY A 130 3.18 -2.60 20.19
CA GLY A 130 2.78 -3.95 20.61
C GLY A 130 2.94 -4.07 22.13
N GLY A 131 1.86 -4.38 22.83
CA GLY A 131 1.91 -4.69 24.27
C GLY A 131 2.70 -5.98 24.45
N GLY A 132 3.88 -5.88 25.04
CA GLY A 132 4.58 -7.02 25.63
C GLY A 132 3.92 -7.43 26.94
#